data_AF-A0A258DRU3-F1
#
_entry.id   AF-A0A258DRU3-F1
#
_cell.length_a   1.000
_cell.length_b   1.000
_cell.length_c   1.000
_cell.angle_alpha   90.00
_cell.angle_beta   90.00
_cell.angle_gamma   90.00
#
_symmetry.space_group_name_H-M   'P 1'
#
loop_
_entity.id
_entity.type
_entity.pdbx_description
1 polymer ?
#
loop_
_entity_poly.entity_id
_entity_poly.type
_entity_poly.pdbx_seq_one_letter_code
_entity_poly.pdbx_strand_id
1 'polypeptide(L)'
;MEVSRKAILDKTHYGLNIYAYVLRQYYPGEIDSGDSSTPNKDKSKGAQTVLSLSGRDCKPAKNPFNADKPTLLVKVVDGCATHTDSEEAIAQGNVFDFATLYFNLEGQALLDKLNEELHLRIGKQQGFYAQAESQPAVVLPEIVKPAAPVFSYFNKPVTNVKPIR
;
A
#
# COMPACT_ATOMS: atom_id res chain seq x y z
N MET A 1 -5.60 -5.22 -18.00
CA MET A 1 -6.47 -5.58 -16.86
C MET A 1 -7.30 -4.36 -16.54
N GLU A 2 -8.62 -4.48 -16.61
CA GLU A 2 -9.52 -3.40 -16.21
C GLU A 2 -9.48 -3.21 -14.68
N VAL A 3 -9.55 -1.97 -14.21
CA VAL A 3 -9.57 -1.66 -12.78
C VAL A 3 -10.96 -2.00 -12.24
N SER A 4 -11.05 -2.94 -11.30
CA SER A 4 -12.32 -3.33 -10.70
C SER A 4 -12.61 -2.54 -9.42
N ARG A 5 -13.89 -2.23 -9.17
CA ARG A 5 -14.33 -1.54 -7.94
C ARG A 5 -13.87 -2.26 -6.66
N LYS A 6 -13.99 -3.60 -6.66
CA LYS A 6 -13.55 -4.43 -5.53
C LYS A 6 -12.05 -4.28 -5.26
N ALA A 7 -11.22 -4.35 -6.30
CA ALA A 7 -9.77 -4.19 -6.16
C ALA A 7 -9.36 -2.81 -5.61
N ILE A 8 -10.12 -1.76 -5.93
CA ILE A 8 -9.91 -0.43 -5.34
C ILE A 8 -10.27 -0.45 -3.85
N LEU A 9 -11.44 -0.97 -3.47
CA LEU A 9 -11.88 -1.03 -2.08
C LEU A 9 -10.88 -1.82 -1.21
N ASP A 10 -10.40 -2.96 -1.70
CA ASP A 10 -9.45 -3.80 -0.99
C ASP A 10 -8.12 -3.07 -0.71
N LYS A 11 -7.64 -2.25 -1.66
CA LYS A 11 -6.40 -1.47 -1.50
C LYS A 11 -6.58 -0.15 -0.75
N THR A 12 -7.80 0.35 -0.61
CA THR A 12 -8.10 1.67 -0.02
C THR A 12 -8.74 1.57 1.36
N HIS A 13 -8.62 0.42 2.03
CA HIS A 13 -9.28 0.13 3.30
C HIS A 13 -10.79 0.38 3.22
N TYR A 14 -11.46 -0.35 2.33
CA TYR A 14 -12.90 -0.24 2.07
C TYR A 14 -13.36 1.12 1.53
N GLY A 15 -12.43 1.97 1.07
CA GLY A 15 -12.72 3.29 0.52
C GLY A 15 -12.46 4.46 1.49
N LEU A 16 -12.05 4.19 2.73
CA LEU A 16 -11.70 5.25 3.69
C LEU A 16 -10.58 6.15 3.18
N ASN A 17 -9.59 5.57 2.50
CA ASN A 17 -8.47 6.34 1.94
C ASN A 17 -8.91 7.30 0.82
N ILE A 18 -9.96 6.95 0.06
CA ILE A 18 -10.52 7.84 -0.98
C ILE A 18 -11.21 9.04 -0.33
N TYR A 19 -12.02 8.81 0.71
CA TYR A 19 -12.64 9.92 1.47
C TYR A 19 -11.59 10.87 2.03
N ALA A 20 -10.56 10.31 2.67
CA ALA A 20 -9.47 11.10 3.22
C ALA A 20 -8.74 11.90 2.14
N TYR A 21 -8.46 11.28 0.99
CA TYR A 21 -7.85 11.96 -0.15
C TYR A 21 -8.67 13.14 -0.63
N VAL A 22 -9.96 12.94 -0.89
CA VAL A 22 -10.86 13.99 -1.38
C VAL A 22 -10.94 15.14 -0.37
N LEU A 23 -11.13 14.83 0.91
CA LEU A 23 -11.25 15.86 1.94
C LEU A 23 -9.94 16.65 2.14
N ARG A 24 -8.76 16.01 2.00
CA ARG A 24 -7.47 16.71 2.02
C ARG A 24 -7.32 17.74 0.89
N GLN A 25 -7.95 17.52 -0.25
CA GLN A 25 -7.93 18.48 -1.37
C GLN A 25 -8.72 19.75 -1.04
N TYR A 26 -9.80 19.62 -0.27
CA TYR A 26 -10.55 20.78 0.23
C TYR A 26 -9.85 21.49 1.40
N TYR A 27 -9.11 20.74 2.22
CA TYR A 27 -8.42 21.26 3.41
C TYR A 27 -6.90 21.00 3.35
N PRO A 28 -6.13 21.69 2.49
CA PRO A 28 -4.71 21.41 2.23
C PRO A 28 -3.72 21.70 3.40
N GLY A 29 -4.21 21.89 4.63
CA GLY A 29 -3.40 22.07 5.84
C GLY A 29 -3.75 21.08 6.96
N GLU A 30 -4.59 20.10 6.67
CA GLU A 30 -5.09 19.10 7.61
C GLU A 30 -4.43 17.73 7.34
N ILE A 31 -3.94 17.05 8.39
CA ILE A 31 -3.16 15.80 8.30
C ILE A 31 -3.97 14.64 8.90
N ASP A 32 -4.06 13.51 8.19
CA ASP A 32 -4.75 12.33 8.69
C ASP A 32 -4.04 11.70 9.89
N SER A 33 -4.82 11.32 10.88
CA SER A 33 -4.34 10.60 12.06
C SER A 33 -4.08 9.12 11.71
N GLY A 34 -2.84 8.80 11.35
CA GLY A 34 -2.27 7.46 11.54
C GLY A 34 -1.52 7.42 12.88
N ASP A 35 -1.82 6.44 13.72
CA ASP A 35 -1.37 6.26 15.12
C ASP A 35 0.01 6.81 15.52
N SER A 36 0.06 7.57 16.63
CA SER A 36 0.55 7.09 17.95
C SER A 36 1.05 8.24 18.85
N SER A 37 0.40 8.33 20.02
CA SER A 37 1.00 8.68 21.31
C SER A 37 1.98 9.87 21.39
N THR A 38 1.47 11.10 21.27
CA THR A 38 2.01 12.22 22.06
C THR A 38 0.91 13.26 22.31
N PRO A 39 0.53 13.55 23.57
CA PRO A 39 -0.33 14.68 23.86
C PRO A 39 0.56 15.92 23.87
N ASN A 40 0.89 16.45 22.69
CA ASN A 40 1.59 17.72 22.65
C ASN A 40 0.55 18.84 22.85
N LYS A 41 0.51 19.34 24.09
CA LYS A 41 -0.45 20.33 24.59
C LYS A 41 -0.25 21.73 23.99
N ASP A 42 0.77 21.91 23.16
CA ASP A 42 1.11 23.17 22.48
C ASP A 42 1.09 23.00 20.95
N LYS A 43 -0.11 23.04 20.32
CA LYS A 43 -0.26 23.22 18.87
C LYS A 43 -1.27 24.32 18.57
N SER A 44 -0.84 25.57 18.67
CA SER A 44 -1.68 26.73 18.30
C SER A 44 -1.71 27.00 16.78
N LYS A 45 -1.23 26.09 15.92
CA LYS A 45 -1.37 26.21 14.46
C LYS A 45 -1.14 24.88 13.72
N GLY A 46 -2.25 24.31 13.23
CA GLY A 46 -2.31 23.71 11.89
C GLY A 46 -1.82 22.28 11.69
N ALA A 47 -2.35 21.32 12.44
CA ALA A 47 -2.42 19.92 11.98
C ALA A 47 -3.78 19.38 12.40
N GLN A 48 -4.83 19.86 11.75
CA GLN A 48 -6.19 19.42 12.03
C GLN A 48 -6.42 18.10 11.29
N THR A 49 -7.10 17.15 11.91
CA THR A 49 -7.33 15.82 11.33
C THR A 49 -8.58 15.84 10.49
N VAL A 50 -8.45 15.42 9.22
CA VAL A 50 -9.54 15.43 8.25
C VAL A 50 -10.57 14.33 8.53
N LEU A 51 -10.09 13.12 8.83
CA LEU A 51 -10.90 11.96 9.15
C LEU A 51 -10.32 11.26 10.39
N SER A 52 -11.12 11.11 11.45
CA SER A 52 -10.71 10.42 12.68
C SER A 52 -11.42 9.09 12.81
N LEU A 53 -10.65 8.00 12.75
CA LEU A 53 -11.16 6.64 12.88
C LEU A 53 -11.46 6.29 14.34
N SER A 54 -12.59 5.64 14.57
CA SER A 54 -13.02 5.14 15.88
C SER A 54 -13.63 3.74 15.71
N GLY A 55 -12.78 2.71 15.66
CA GLY A 55 -13.22 1.34 15.40
C GLY A 55 -13.59 1.14 13.93
N ARG A 56 -14.84 0.71 13.66
CA ARG A 56 -15.37 0.54 12.28
C ARG A 56 -16.05 1.79 11.72
N ASP A 57 -16.20 2.82 12.55
CA ASP A 57 -16.84 4.09 12.21
C ASP A 57 -15.85 5.25 12.29
N CYS A 58 -16.18 6.37 11.66
CA CYS A 58 -15.45 7.63 11.80
C CYS A 58 -16.20 8.59 12.72
N LYS A 59 -15.46 9.44 13.44
CA LYS A 59 -16.05 10.61 14.09
C LYS A 59 -16.59 11.59 13.04
N PRO A 60 -17.58 12.45 13.38
CA PRO A 60 -18.07 13.46 12.45
C PRO A 60 -16.92 14.32 11.89
N ALA A 61 -16.79 14.32 10.58
CA ALA A 61 -15.77 15.02 9.82
C ALA A 61 -16.35 16.30 9.21
N LYS A 62 -15.47 17.24 8.84
CA LYS A 62 -15.87 18.47 8.16
C LYS A 62 -16.46 18.15 6.79
N ASN A 63 -17.58 18.79 6.50
CA ASN A 63 -18.27 18.65 5.24
C ASN A 63 -17.98 19.86 4.34
N PRO A 64 -17.20 19.70 3.24
CA PRO A 64 -16.90 20.80 2.31
C PRO A 64 -18.13 21.32 1.56
N PHE A 65 -19.23 20.56 1.54
CA PHE A 65 -20.49 20.93 0.90
C PHE A 65 -21.49 21.56 1.87
N ASN A 66 -21.18 21.60 3.17
CA ASN A 66 -22.05 22.18 4.21
C ASN A 66 -21.28 23.18 5.10
N ALA A 67 -20.68 24.19 4.46
CA ALA A 67 -19.96 25.28 5.12
C ALA A 67 -18.89 24.79 6.13
N ASP A 68 -18.21 23.69 5.82
CA ASP A 68 -17.14 23.08 6.61
C ASP A 68 -17.55 22.63 8.03
N LYS A 69 -18.84 22.47 8.28
CA LYS A 69 -19.34 21.97 9.56
C LYS A 69 -19.01 20.48 9.75
N PRO A 70 -18.81 20.00 10.99
CA PRO A 70 -18.53 18.59 11.27
C PRO A 70 -19.80 17.72 11.19
N THR A 71 -20.43 17.66 10.02
CA THR A 71 -21.72 16.96 9.81
C THR A 71 -21.60 15.65 9.04
N LEU A 72 -20.44 15.41 8.39
CA LEU A 72 -20.18 14.24 7.56
C LEU A 72 -19.80 13.04 8.43
N LEU A 73 -20.66 12.02 8.48
CA LEU A 73 -20.37 10.74 9.12
C LEU A 73 -20.02 9.69 8.07
N VAL A 74 -18.87 9.05 8.22
CA VAL A 74 -18.43 7.94 7.37
C VAL A 74 -18.42 6.65 8.18
N LYS A 75 -19.06 5.60 7.65
CA LYS A 75 -19.16 4.28 8.28
C LYS A 75 -18.79 3.20 7.28
N VAL A 76 -18.21 2.10 7.75
CA VAL A 76 -17.91 0.95 6.88
C VAL A 76 -19.01 -0.10 7.06
N VAL A 77 -19.83 -0.28 6.03
CA VAL A 77 -20.93 -1.25 5.98
C VAL A 77 -20.64 -2.26 4.87
N ASP A 78 -20.65 -3.55 5.20
CA ASP A 78 -20.42 -4.66 4.23
C ASP A 78 -19.13 -4.54 3.39
N GLY A 79 -18.06 -3.98 3.97
CA GLY A 79 -16.79 -3.79 3.28
C GLY A 79 -16.77 -2.62 2.30
N CYS A 80 -17.75 -1.71 2.38
CA CYS A 80 -17.78 -0.44 1.65
C CYS A 80 -17.93 0.72 2.64
N ALA A 81 -17.11 1.76 2.49
CA ALA A 81 -17.30 3.01 3.20
C ALA A 81 -18.49 3.78 2.58
N THR A 82 -19.46 4.09 3.43
CA THR A 82 -20.65 4.88 3.11
C THR A 82 -20.64 6.15 3.94
N HIS A 83 -21.28 7.19 3.42
CA HIS A 83 -21.38 8.47 4.09
C HIS A 83 -22.83 8.88 4.33
N THR A 84 -23.05 9.55 5.45
CA THR A 84 -24.33 10.10 5.86
C THR A 84 -24.09 11.49 6.43
N ASP A 85 -24.91 12.45 6.05
CA ASP A 85 -24.85 13.80 6.60
C ASP A 85 -25.93 13.99 7.67
N SER A 86 -25.58 14.65 8.78
CA SER A 86 -26.55 14.94 9.86
C SER A 86 -27.55 16.04 9.49
N GLU A 87 -27.17 16.96 8.61
CA GLU A 87 -28.01 18.08 8.16
C GLU A 87 -28.61 17.83 6.77
N GLU A 88 -28.46 16.60 6.22
CA GLU A 88 -28.91 16.19 4.88
C GLU A 88 -28.41 17.09 3.73
N ALA A 89 -27.28 17.77 3.91
CA ALA A 89 -26.68 18.62 2.87
C ALA A 89 -26.10 17.82 1.70
N ILE A 90 -25.74 16.55 1.92
CA ILE A 90 -25.34 15.59 0.89
C ILE A 90 -26.25 14.37 0.97
N ALA A 91 -26.65 13.85 -0.19
CA ALA A 91 -27.35 12.58 -0.28
C ALA A 91 -26.50 11.45 0.29
N GLN A 92 -27.13 10.53 1.03
CA GLN A 92 -26.45 9.33 1.52
C GLN A 92 -25.97 8.49 0.34
N GLY A 93 -24.72 8.05 0.39
CA GLY A 93 -24.11 7.33 -0.72
C GLY A 93 -22.82 6.61 -0.34
N ASN A 94 -22.19 6.04 -1.35
CA ASN A 94 -20.94 5.31 -1.21
C ASN A 94 -19.72 6.20 -1.47
N VAL A 95 -18.54 5.63 -1.23
CA VAL A 95 -17.26 6.27 -1.55
C VAL A 95 -17.14 6.73 -3.01
N PHE A 96 -17.67 5.95 -3.95
CA PHE A 96 -17.62 6.30 -5.36
C PHE A 96 -18.52 7.49 -5.67
N ASP A 97 -19.70 7.57 -5.06
CA ASP A 97 -20.62 8.70 -5.23
C ASP A 97 -20.03 9.99 -4.64
N PHE A 98 -19.27 9.88 -3.54
CA PHE A 98 -18.53 11.02 -3.03
C PHE A 98 -17.39 11.45 -3.97
N ALA A 99 -16.70 10.48 -4.57
CA ALA A 99 -15.65 10.76 -5.53
C ALA A 99 -16.18 11.31 -6.86
N THR A 100 -17.39 10.92 -7.31
CA THR A 100 -18.03 11.51 -8.50
C THR A 100 -18.30 12.99 -8.28
N LEU A 101 -18.76 13.39 -7.09
CA LEU A 101 -19.00 14.80 -6.74
C LEU A 101 -17.72 15.64 -6.82
N TYR A 102 -16.58 15.09 -6.41
CA TYR A 102 -15.30 15.79 -6.45
C TYR A 102 -14.68 15.83 -7.86
N PHE A 103 -14.60 14.68 -8.53
CA PHE A 103 -13.91 14.57 -9.81
C PHE A 103 -14.78 14.90 -11.02
N ASN A 104 -16.11 14.97 -10.86
CA ASN A 104 -17.10 15.10 -11.94
C ASN A 104 -16.93 14.03 -13.03
N LEU A 105 -16.56 12.80 -12.64
CA LEU A 105 -16.37 11.66 -13.53
C LEU A 105 -17.18 10.46 -13.02
N GLU A 106 -17.62 9.60 -13.94
CA GLU A 106 -18.41 8.41 -13.63
C GLU A 106 -17.85 7.15 -14.30
N GLY A 107 -18.26 5.99 -13.80
CA GLY A 107 -17.94 4.70 -14.43
C GLY A 107 -16.45 4.33 -14.36
N GLN A 108 -15.92 3.78 -15.44
CA GLN A 108 -14.53 3.30 -15.52
C GLN A 108 -13.51 4.45 -15.46
N ALA A 109 -13.82 5.60 -16.06
CA ALA A 109 -12.94 6.77 -16.05
C ALA A 109 -12.63 7.26 -14.62
N LEU A 110 -13.62 7.18 -13.72
CA LEU A 110 -13.41 7.47 -12.30
C LEU A 110 -12.44 6.46 -11.65
N LEU A 111 -12.60 5.16 -11.93
CA LEU A 111 -11.78 4.11 -11.35
C LEU A 111 -10.33 4.21 -11.80
N ASP A 112 -10.11 4.52 -13.08
CA ASP A 112 -8.78 4.75 -13.63
C ASP A 112 -8.13 5.99 -12.98
N LYS A 113 -8.87 7.09 -12.86
CA LYS A 113 -8.37 8.30 -12.18
C LYS A 113 -8.01 8.03 -10.72
N LEU A 114 -8.87 7.31 -9.99
CA LEU A 114 -8.57 6.92 -8.59
C LEU A 114 -7.33 6.02 -8.49
N ASN A 115 -7.15 5.09 -9.43
CA ASN A 115 -5.97 4.22 -9.48
C ASN A 115 -4.68 5.02 -9.74
N GLU A 116 -4.76 6.09 -10.54
CA GLU A 116 -3.64 7.00 -10.82
C GLU A 116 -3.33 7.91 -9.63
N GLU A 117 -4.33 8.64 -9.12
CA GLU A 117 -4.20 9.60 -8.01
C GLU A 117 -3.72 8.94 -6.71
N LEU A 118 -4.28 7.76 -6.39
CA LEU A 118 -3.90 7.01 -5.18
C LEU A 118 -2.73 6.05 -5.42
N HIS A 119 -2.16 6.04 -6.63
CA HIS A 119 -1.05 5.18 -7.02
C HIS A 119 -1.26 3.69 -6.68
N LEU A 120 -2.50 3.18 -6.84
CA LEU A 120 -2.86 1.82 -6.43
C LEU A 120 -2.20 0.76 -7.34
N ARG A 121 -1.77 1.15 -8.54
CA ARG A 121 -1.10 0.28 -9.54
C ARG A 121 -1.89 -1.00 -9.85
N ILE A 122 -3.22 -0.92 -9.83
CA ILE A 122 -4.10 -2.02 -10.21
C ILE A 122 -3.95 -2.24 -11.72
N GLY A 123 -3.82 -3.50 -12.13
CA GLY A 123 -3.68 -3.88 -13.54
C GLY A 123 -2.28 -3.68 -14.15
N LYS A 124 -1.30 -3.15 -13.39
CA LYS A 124 0.11 -3.11 -13.81
C LYS A 124 0.84 -4.36 -13.31
N GLN A 125 1.62 -5.01 -14.17
CA GLN A 125 2.53 -6.09 -13.75
C GLN A 125 3.56 -5.49 -12.77
N GLN A 126 3.63 -6.04 -11.56
CA GLN A 126 4.44 -5.49 -10.49
C GLN A 126 5.93 -5.77 -10.73
N GLY A 127 6.67 -4.78 -11.23
CA GLY A 127 8.10 -4.63 -11.03
C GLY A 127 9.03 -5.68 -11.64
N PHE A 128 10.32 -5.36 -11.58
CA PHE A 128 11.47 -6.08 -12.14
C PHE A 128 11.47 -7.60 -11.91
N TYR A 129 10.91 -8.06 -10.79
CA TYR A 129 10.86 -9.48 -10.39
C TYR A 129 9.66 -10.28 -10.92
N ALA A 130 8.68 -9.63 -11.55
CA ALA A 130 7.55 -10.31 -12.20
C ALA A 130 7.86 -10.72 -13.65
N GLN A 131 9.03 -10.35 -14.17
CA GLN A 131 9.59 -11.06 -15.32
C GLN A 131 9.92 -12.46 -14.81
N ALA A 132 9.12 -13.46 -15.23
CA ALA A 132 9.70 -14.76 -15.48
C ALA A 132 10.80 -14.48 -16.50
N GLU A 133 12.00 -14.19 -16.00
CA GLU A 133 13.17 -14.01 -16.83
C GLU A 133 13.16 -15.24 -17.73
N SER A 134 12.97 -15.04 -19.04
CA SER A 134 13.65 -15.89 -19.98
C SER A 134 15.13 -15.61 -19.72
N GLN A 135 15.67 -16.17 -18.64
CA GLN A 135 17.10 -16.22 -18.45
C GLN A 135 17.58 -16.82 -19.75
N PRO A 136 18.39 -16.10 -20.57
CA PRO A 136 18.99 -16.74 -21.72
C PRO A 136 19.66 -17.99 -21.14
N ALA A 137 19.28 -19.16 -21.62
CA ALA A 137 19.80 -20.41 -21.10
C ALA A 137 21.32 -20.32 -21.23
N VAL A 138 22.00 -19.95 -20.13
CA VAL A 138 23.44 -19.90 -20.09
C VAL A 138 23.79 -21.36 -20.20
N VAL A 139 24.25 -21.77 -21.38
CA VAL A 139 24.75 -23.10 -21.63
C VAL A 139 25.84 -23.30 -20.59
N LEU A 140 25.51 -24.05 -19.52
CA LEU A 140 26.44 -24.29 -18.44
C LEU A 140 27.60 -25.04 -19.09
N PRO A 141 28.82 -24.46 -19.20
CA PRO A 141 29.93 -25.19 -19.76
C PRO A 141 30.13 -26.42 -18.88
N GLU A 142 30.11 -27.58 -19.51
CA GLU A 142 30.26 -28.86 -18.83
C GLU A 142 31.58 -28.80 -18.06
N ILE A 143 31.49 -28.77 -16.73
CA ILE A 143 32.67 -28.68 -15.85
C ILE A 143 33.41 -30.00 -16.03
N VAL A 144 34.39 -30.02 -16.93
CA VAL A 144 35.31 -31.16 -17.08
C VAL A 144 36.10 -31.23 -15.79
N LYS A 145 35.66 -32.09 -14.86
CA LYS A 145 36.40 -32.35 -13.62
C LYS A 145 37.79 -32.85 -14.04
N PRO A 146 38.88 -32.16 -13.66
CA PRO A 146 40.21 -32.64 -13.97
C PRO A 146 40.38 -34.01 -13.30
N ALA A 147 41.02 -34.94 -14.01
CA ALA A 147 41.33 -36.25 -13.48
C ALA A 147 42.12 -36.09 -12.16
N ALA A 148 41.71 -36.83 -11.12
CA ALA A 148 42.35 -36.74 -9.81
C ALA A 148 43.85 -37.09 -9.95
N PRO A 149 44.76 -36.28 -9.38
CA PRO A 149 46.18 -36.56 -9.45
C PRO A 149 46.47 -37.86 -8.67
N VAL A 150 47.16 -38.78 -9.32
CA VAL A 150 47.65 -40.00 -8.65
C VAL A 150 48.89 -39.63 -7.86
N PHE A 151 48.72 -39.45 -6.56
CA PHE A 151 49.84 -39.21 -5.64
C PHE A 151 50.22 -40.53 -4.97
N SER A 152 51.50 -40.89 -5.04
CA SER A 152 52.05 -42.02 -4.31
C SER A 152 52.47 -41.60 -2.90
N TYR A 153 51.89 -42.19 -1.87
CA TYR A 153 52.46 -42.15 -0.52
C TYR A 153 53.77 -42.95 -0.55
N PHE A 154 54.89 -42.28 -0.29
CA PHE A 154 56.25 -42.81 -0.27
C PHE A 154 56.37 -44.31 0.09
N ASN A 155 56.92 -45.11 -0.84
CA ASN A 155 57.25 -46.53 -0.62
C ASN A 155 58.60 -46.78 0.09
N LYS A 156 59.27 -45.74 0.62
CA LYS A 156 60.55 -45.91 1.32
C LYS A 156 60.33 -46.02 2.83
N PRO A 157 60.75 -47.11 3.49
CA PRO A 157 60.59 -47.24 4.94
C PRO A 157 61.41 -46.18 5.67
N VAL A 158 60.84 -45.61 6.74
CA VAL A 158 61.53 -44.67 7.63
C VAL A 158 62.69 -45.42 8.31
N THR A 159 63.94 -45.06 8.01
CA THR A 159 65.13 -45.80 8.46
C THR A 159 65.65 -45.38 9.84
N ASN A 160 65.06 -44.38 10.49
CA ASN A 160 65.52 -43.88 11.78
C ASN A 160 64.52 -44.18 12.92
N VAL A 161 64.36 -45.47 13.23
CA VAL A 161 63.41 -45.98 14.25
C VAL A 161 64.06 -46.33 15.59
N LYS A 162 65.36 -46.09 15.76
CA LYS A 162 66.07 -46.34 17.03
C LYS A 162 66.80 -45.07 17.47
N PRO A 163 66.42 -44.46 18.61
CA PRO A 163 67.16 -43.34 19.15
C PRO A 163 68.56 -43.80 19.61
N ILE A 164 69.54 -42.93 19.42
CA ILE A 164 70.91 -43.15 19.92
C ILE A 164 70.87 -43.09 21.45
N ARG A 165 71.52 -44.07 22.08
CA ARG A 165 71.56 -44.26 23.53
C ARG A 165 72.60 -43.37 24.20
#